data_AF-A0A7Y5DF95-F1
#
_entry.id   AF-A0A7Y5DF95-F1
#
_cell.length_a   1.000
_cell.length_b   1.000
_cell.length_c   1.000
_cell.angle_alpha   90.00
_cell.angle_beta   90.00
_cell.angle_gamma   90.00
#
_symmetry.space_group_name_H-M   'P 1'
#
loop_
_entity.id
_entity.type
_entity.pdbx_description
1 polymer ?
#
loop_
_entity_poly.entity_id
_entity_poly.type
_entity_poly.pdbx_seq_one_letter_code
_entity_poly.pdbx_strand_id
1 'polypeptide(L)' 'MPQSAKAILHQALELPSNDRAALVEGLIASLDKPNPALDAMWLKEAEDRLAAYHVGELGAVDAERVFADLGNKV' A
#
# COMPACT_ATOMS: atom_id res chain seq x y z
N MET A 1 0.47 -5.99 -32.41
CA MET A 1 1.60 -5.46 -31.62
C MET A 1 1.02 -4.73 -30.42
N PRO A 2 1.55 -4.90 -29.19
CA PRO A 2 1.04 -4.14 -28.06
C PRO A 2 1.26 -2.65 -28.31
N GLN A 3 0.21 -1.86 -28.10
CA GLN A 3 0.30 -0.41 -28.18
C GLN A 3 1.20 0.10 -27.03
N SER A 4 2.06 1.09 -27.29
CA SER A 4 2.93 1.61 -26.23
C SER A 4 2.09 2.23 -25.11
N ALA A 5 2.56 2.17 -23.86
CA ALA A 5 1.87 2.77 -22.72
C ALA A 5 1.54 4.25 -22.95
N LYS A 6 2.42 4.99 -23.66
CA LYS A 6 2.20 6.38 -24.06
C LYS A 6 1.02 6.55 -25.03
N ALA A 7 0.86 5.63 -25.98
CA ALA A 7 -0.27 5.66 -26.91
C ALA A 7 -1.60 5.29 -26.25
N ILE A 8 -1.58 4.36 -25.28
CA ILE A 8 -2.76 4.02 -24.46
C ILE A 8 -3.15 5.20 -23.57
N LEU A 9 -2.16 5.85 -22.92
CA LEU A 9 -2.39 7.04 -22.12
C LEU A 9 -3.03 8.17 -22.93
N HIS A 10 -2.56 8.40 -24.15
CA HIS A 10 -3.14 9.40 -25.04
C HIS A 10 -4.63 9.14 -25.28
N GLN A 11 -5.00 7.90 -25.63
CA GLN A 11 -6.40 7.51 -25.85
C GLN A 11 -7.23 7.63 -24.56
N ALA A 12 -6.68 7.22 -23.42
CA ALA A 12 -7.35 7.33 -22.14
C ALA A 12 -7.66 8.79 -21.77
N LEU A 13 -6.76 9.73 -22.09
CA LEU A 13 -6.97 11.16 -21.82
C LEU A 13 -8.09 11.78 -22.67
N GLU A 14 -8.43 11.19 -23.82
CA GLU A 14 -9.54 11.62 -24.69
C GLU A 14 -10.91 11.20 -24.14
N LEU A 15 -10.97 10.29 -23.16
CA LEU A 15 -12.22 9.83 -22.56
C LEU A 15 -12.86 10.89 -21.63
N PRO A 16 -14.19 10.84 -21.44
CA PRO A 16 -14.88 11.59 -20.39
C PRO A 16 -14.29 11.31 -19.01
N SER A 17 -14.41 12.28 -18.10
CA SER A 17 -13.82 12.23 -16.76
C SER A 17 -14.18 10.96 -15.97
N ASN A 18 -15.42 10.50 -16.07
CA ASN A 18 -15.90 9.32 -15.35
C ASN A 18 -15.28 8.03 -15.90
N ASP A 19 -15.16 7.92 -17.22
CA ASP A 19 -14.56 6.74 -17.86
C ASP A 19 -13.06 6.67 -17.58
N ARG A 20 -12.38 7.82 -17.51
CA ARG A 20 -10.99 7.88 -17.04
C ARG A 20 -10.85 7.38 -15.61
N ALA A 21 -11.73 7.82 -14.71
CA ALA A 21 -11.70 7.39 -13.32
C ALA A 21 -11.91 5.87 -13.18
N ALA A 22 -12.90 5.31 -13.90
CA ALA A 22 -13.14 3.87 -13.93
C ALA A 22 -11.95 3.08 -14.49
N LEU A 23 -11.30 3.58 -15.55
CA LEU A 23 -10.10 2.95 -16.12
C LEU A 23 -8.93 2.96 -15.12
N VAL A 24 -8.71 4.07 -14.42
CA VAL A 24 -7.68 4.19 -13.38
C VAL A 24 -7.95 3.22 -12.24
N GLU A 25 -9.20 3.11 -11.78
CA GLU A 25 -9.58 2.17 -10.73
C GLU A 25 -9.29 0.71 -11.14
N GLY A 26 -9.66 0.31 -12.36
CA GLY A 26 -9.34 -1.02 -12.87
C GLY A 26 -7.84 -1.30 -12.99
N LEU A 27 -7.05 -0.31 -13.39
CA LEU A 27 -5.59 -0.42 -13.43
C LEU A 27 -4.99 -0.56 -12.04
N ILE A 28 -5.42 0.26 -11.06
CA ILE A 28 -4.97 0.16 -9.67
C ILE A 28 -5.32 -1.21 -9.10
N ALA A 29 -6.57 -1.67 -9.26
CA ALA A 29 -7.00 -3.00 -8.81
C ALA A 29 -6.19 -4.14 -9.45
N SER A 30 -5.68 -3.95 -10.67
CA SER A 30 -4.83 -4.95 -11.33
C SER A 30 -3.43 -5.05 -10.71
N LEU A 31 -2.95 -3.98 -10.07
CA LEU A 31 -1.67 -3.90 -9.37
C LEU A 31 -1.80 -4.32 -7.91
N ASP A 32 -2.93 -3.99 -7.28
CA ASP A 32 -3.25 -4.29 -5.88
C ASP A 32 -3.84 -5.69 -5.72
N LYS A 33 -3.08 -6.71 -6.15
CA LYS A 33 -3.49 -8.11 -6.01
C LYS A 33 -2.98 -8.69 -4.68
N PRO A 34 -3.85 -9.30 -3.87
CA PRO A 34 -3.42 -10.02 -2.68
C PRO A 34 -2.38 -11.07 -3.04
N ASN A 35 -1.32 -11.14 -2.24
CA ASN A 35 -0.29 -12.16 -2.38
C ASN A 35 -0.24 -12.96 -1.08
N PRO A 36 -0.88 -14.15 -1.03
CA PRO A 36 -0.96 -14.95 0.19
C PRO A 36 0.41 -15.31 0.78
N ALA A 37 1.46 -15.39 -0.04
CA ALA A 37 2.81 -15.65 0.45
C ALA A 37 3.39 -14.43 1.17
N LEU A 38 3.15 -13.21 0.67
CA LEU A 38 3.49 -11.98 1.39
C LEU A 38 2.67 -11.85 2.66
N ASP A 39 1.37 -12.11 2.61
CA ASP A 39 0.49 -12.05 3.79
C ASP A 39 0.97 -13.00 4.89
N ALA A 40 1.36 -14.23 4.54
CA ALA A 40 1.91 -15.19 5.49
C ALA A 40 3.25 -14.72 6.09
N MET A 41 4.13 -14.10 5.30
CA MET A 41 5.39 -13.54 5.79
C MET A 41 5.16 -12.36 6.74
N TRP A 42 4.20 -11.49 6.43
CA TRP A 42 3.81 -10.37 7.29
C TRP A 42 3.17 -10.84 8.60
N LEU A 43 2.30 -11.86 8.54
CA LEU A 43 1.70 -12.44 9.73
C LEU A 43 2.79 -13.01 10.67
N LYS A 44 3.71 -13.80 10.11
CA LYS A 44 4.82 -14.36 10.88
C LYS A 44 5.67 -13.26 11.54
N GLU A 45 6.03 -12.22 10.80
CA GLU A 45 6.80 -11.10 11.35
C GLU A 45 6.06 -10.37 12.48
N ALA A 46 4.74 -10.18 12.32
CA ALA A 46 3.92 -9.55 13.36
C ALA A 46 3.86 -10.39 14.63
N GLU A 47 3.68 -11.71 14.50
CA GLU A 47 3.69 -12.66 15.62
C GLU A 47 5.05 -12.71 16.32
N ASP A 48 6.14 -12.78 15.56
CA ASP A 48 7.51 -12.79 16.08
C ASP A 48 7.81 -11.51 16.88
N ARG A 49 7.43 -10.33 16.36
CA ARG A 49 7.60 -9.05 17.07
C ARG A 49 6.77 -8.96 18.34
N LEU A 50 5.53 -9.46 18.31
CA LEU A 50 4.66 -9.48 19.48
C LEU A 50 5.22 -10.39 20.57
N ALA A 51 5.72 -11.57 20.19
CA ALA A 51 6.37 -12.49 21.12
C ALA A 51 7.61 -11.85 21.76
N ALA A 52 8.51 -11.25 20.97
CA ALA A 52 9.71 -10.56 21.45
C ALA A 52 9.36 -9.40 22.41
N TYR A 53 8.30 -8.65 22.12
CA TYR A 53 7.80 -7.60 23.01
C TYR A 53 7.32 -8.17 24.35
N HIS A 54 6.52 -9.25 24.33
CA HIS A 54 6.00 -9.88 25.54
C HIS A 54 7.10 -10.44 26.47
N VAL A 55 8.21 -10.94 25.90
CA VAL A 55 9.35 -11.42 26.69
C VAL A 55 10.36 -10.33 27.03
N GLY A 56 10.12 -9.07 26.60
CA GLY A 56 10.98 -7.92 26.90
C GLY A 56 12.23 -7.81 26.04
N GLU A 57 12.36 -8.62 24.97
CA GLU A 57 13.45 -8.55 24.00
C GLU A 57 13.28 -7.38 23.02
N LEU A 58 12.05 -6.91 22.83
CA LEU A 58 11.71 -5.74 22.02
C LEU A 58 11.00 -4.68 22.88
N GLY A 59 11.41 -3.41 22.74
CA GLY A 59 10.72 -2.28 23.37
C GLY A 59 9.60 -1.71 22.49
N ALA A 60 8.58 -1.12 23.12
CA ALA A 60 7.56 -0.34 22.44
C ALA A 60 7.82 1.16 22.56
N VAL A 61 7.24 1.93 21.64
CA VAL A 61 7.18 3.39 21.72
C VAL A 61 5.75 3.79 22.00
N ASP A 62 5.58 4.73 22.92
CA ASP A 62 4.30 5.33 23.29
C ASP A 62 3.61 5.97 22.06
N ALA A 63 2.32 5.69 21.89
CA ALA A 63 1.58 6.10 20.70
C ALA A 63 1.41 7.63 20.64
N GLU A 64 1.11 8.25 21.78
CA GLU A 64 0.96 9.70 21.92
C GLU A 64 2.25 10.42 21.53
N ARG A 65 3.41 9.86 21.90
CA ARG A 65 4.71 10.37 21.44
C ARG A 65 4.85 10.30 19.91
N VAL A 66 4.50 9.17 19.30
CA VAL A 66 4.58 9.01 17.83
C VAL A 66 3.69 10.02 17.11
N PHE A 67 2.45 10.20 17.57
CA PHE A 67 1.52 11.16 16.96
C PHE A 67 1.97 12.61 17.15
N ALA A 68 2.53 12.95 18.32
CA ALA A 68 3.12 14.27 18.54
C ALA A 68 4.29 14.54 17.58
N ASP A 69 5.17 13.55 17.38
CA ASP A 69 6.32 13.67 16.46
C ASP A 69 5.89 13.80 14.99
N LEU A 70 4.82 13.11 14.57
CA LEU A 70 4.27 13.20 13.22
C LEU A 70 3.56 14.55 12.97
N GLY A 71 2.78 15.03 13.94
CA GLY A 71 2.10 16.32 13.85
C GLY A 71 3.07 17.52 13.75
N ASN A 72 4.30 17.35 14.23
CA ASN A 72 5.37 18.36 14.14
C ASN A 72 6.10 18.36 12.78
N LYS A 73 5.83 17.41 11.89
CA LYS A 73 6.48 17.26 10.57
C LYS A 73 5.62 17.67 9.39
N VAL A 74 4.46 18.29 9.65
CA VAL A 74 3.55 18.82 8.62
C VAL A 74 3.57 20.35 8.63
#